data_AF-A0A072U5Y8-F1
#
_entry.id   AF-A0A072U5Y8-F1
#
_cell.length_a   1.000
_cell.length_b   1.000
_cell.length_c   1.000
_cell.angle_alpha   90.00
_cell.angle_beta   90.00
_cell.angle_gamma   90.00
#
_symmetry.space_group_name_H-M   'P 1'
#
loop_
_entity.id
_entity.type
_entity.pdbx_description
1 polymer ?
#
loop_
_entity_poly.entity_id
_entity_poly.type
_entity_poly.pdbx_seq_one_letter_code
_entity_poly.pdbx_strand_id
1 'polypeptide(L)' 'MSNLEKLVLKDCSVLSEISPSIGNLSEILLIDLEDCVSLRSLPRSIYKLKSLKTFILSGCIMIEKLEEDLEQECPFQ' A
#
# COMPACT_ATOMS: atom_id res chain seq x y z
N MET A 1 8.97 -10.81 18.48
CA MET A 1 8.69 -10.53 17.05
C MET A 1 8.45 -9.03 16.97
N SER A 2 9.23 -8.31 16.17
CA SER A 2 9.08 -6.86 16.05
C SER A 2 7.87 -6.58 15.17
N ASN A 3 6.85 -5.96 15.74
CA ASN A 3 5.66 -5.55 15.02
C ASN A 3 5.89 -4.13 14.52
N LEU A 4 5.99 -3.96 13.20
CA LEU A 4 6.16 -2.65 12.60
C LEU A 4 4.81 -1.95 12.56
N GLU A 5 4.66 -0.85 13.31
CA GLU A 5 3.42 -0.05 13.34
C GLU A 5 3.43 1.10 12.33
N LYS A 6 4.61 1.56 11.91
CA LYS A 6 4.76 2.70 11.00
C LYS A 6 5.84 2.43 9.96
N LEU A 7 5.51 2.63 8.70
CA LEU A 7 6.44 2.59 7.57
C LEU A 7 6.39 3.94 6.86
N VAL A 8 7.53 4.64 6.83
CA VAL A 8 7.67 5.94 6.17
C VAL A 8 8.76 5.82 5.11
N LEU A 9 8.37 5.98 3.84
CA LEU A 9 9.24 5.99 2.66
C LEU A 9 9.03 7.29 1.86
N LYS A 10 8.63 8.37 2.54
CA LYS A 10 8.43 9.69 1.94
C LYS A 10 9.66 10.13 1.13
N ASP A 11 9.42 10.85 0.03
CA ASP A 11 10.44 11.40 -0.88
C ASP A 11 11.34 10.35 -1.54
N CYS A 12 10.94 9.08 -1.56
CA CYS A 12 11.69 8.01 -2.24
C CYS A 12 11.43 8.06 -3.75
N SER A 13 12.05 9.03 -4.43
CA SER A 13 11.83 9.30 -5.86
C SER A 13 12.19 8.17 -6.80
N VAL A 14 13.05 7.23 -6.39
CA VAL A 14 13.45 6.05 -7.19
C VAL A 14 12.61 4.81 -6.90
N LEU A 15 11.72 4.87 -5.90
CA LEU A 15 10.87 3.73 -5.53
C LEU A 15 9.83 3.50 -6.62
N SER A 16 9.99 2.42 -7.39
CA SER A 16 9.09 2.09 -8.50
C SER A 16 8.02 1.08 -8.14
N GLU A 17 8.28 0.24 -7.13
CA GLU A 17 7.43 -0.87 -6.72
C GLU A 17 7.51 -1.13 -5.21
N ILE A 18 6.44 -1.70 -4.64
CA ILE A 18 6.42 -2.18 -3.26
C ILE A 18 6.31 -3.72 -3.28
N SER A 19 7.16 -4.37 -2.48
CA SER A 19 7.14 -5.84 -2.37
C SER A 19 5.81 -6.36 -1.82
N PRO A 20 5.27 -7.48 -2.34
CA PRO A 20 4.07 -8.11 -1.78
C PRO A 20 4.20 -8.53 -0.30
N SER A 21 5.43 -8.66 0.22
CA SER A 21 5.70 -8.93 1.63
C SER A 21 5.15 -7.87 2.59
N ILE A 22 4.80 -6.68 2.10
CA ILE A 22 4.10 -5.64 2.87
C ILE A 22 2.85 -6.19 3.56
N GLY A 23 2.13 -7.13 2.94
CA GLY A 23 0.92 -7.73 3.52
C GLY A 23 1.14 -8.60 4.76
N ASN A 24 2.40 -8.89 5.12
CA ASN A 24 2.73 -9.63 6.34
C ASN A 24 2.80 -8.72 7.58
N LEU A 25 2.70 -7.40 7.41
CA LEU A 25 2.76 -6.43 8.50
C LEU A 25 1.39 -6.34 9.20
N SER A 26 1.06 -7.33 10.03
CA SER A 26 -0.27 -7.44 10.66
C SER A 26 -0.65 -6.27 11.57
N GLU A 27 0.33 -5.62 12.19
CA GLU A 27 0.14 -4.51 13.15
C GLU A 27 0.45 -3.14 12.54
N ILE A 28 0.65 -3.03 11.22
CA ILE A 28 0.94 -1.73 10.59
C ILE A 28 -0.27 -0.81 10.71
N LEU A 29 -0.04 0.39 11.23
CA LEU A 29 -1.06 1.41 11.44
C LEU A 29 -0.92 2.54 10.41
N LEU A 30 0.31 2.83 9.96
CA LEU A 30 0.62 3.91 9.03
C LEU A 30 1.59 3.47 7.95
N ILE A 31 1.24 3.76 6.71
CA ILE A 31 2.14 3.69 5.54
C ILE A 31 2.16 5.08 4.90
N ASP A 32 3.33 5.67 4.80
CA ASP A 32 3.55 6.96 4.16
C ASP A 32 4.52 6.81 2.98
N LEU A 33 3.99 6.98 1.77
CA LEU A 33 4.72 6.96 0.51
C LEU A 33 4.66 8.34 -0.16
N GLU A 34 4.44 9.41 0.59
CA GLU A 34 4.34 10.77 0.05
C GLU A 34 5.54 11.09 -0.87
N ASP A 35 5.26 11.74 -2.01
CA ASP A 35 6.25 12.17 -2.99
C ASP A 35 7.13 11.04 -3.59
N CYS A 36 6.64 9.79 -3.56
CA CYS A 36 7.24 8.68 -4.33
C CYS A 36 6.87 8.75 -5.82
N VAL A 37 7.48 9.71 -6.53
CA VAL A 37 7.09 10.07 -7.91
C VAL A 37 7.27 8.96 -8.95
N SER A 38 8.16 7.99 -8.73
CA SER A 38 8.38 6.86 -9.66
C SER A 38 7.51 5.64 -9.35
N LEU A 39 6.73 5.66 -8.27
CA LEU A 39 5.93 4.51 -7.84
C LEU A 39 4.79 4.28 -8.82
N ARG A 40 4.76 3.10 -9.45
CA ARG A 40 3.82 2.79 -10.54
C ARG A 40 2.63 1.98 -10.10
N SER A 41 2.81 1.11 -9.11
CA SER A 41 1.77 0.18 -8.67
C SER A 41 1.92 -0.19 -7.20
N LEU A 42 0.82 -0.64 -6.62
CA LEU A 42 0.76 -1.18 -5.27
C LEU A 42 0.47 -2.69 -5.34
N PRO A 43 1.11 -3.52 -4.50
CA PRO A 43 0.81 -4.94 -4.47
C PRO A 43 -0.59 -5.17 -3.91
N ARG A 44 -1.34 -6.14 -4.47
CA ARG A 44 -2.66 -6.54 -3.96
C ARG A 44 -2.66 -6.94 -2.48
N SER A 45 -1.51 -7.34 -1.94
CA SER A 45 -1.36 -7.68 -0.53
C SER A 45 -1.55 -6.48 0.40
N ILE A 46 -1.50 -5.24 -0.10
CA ILE A 46 -1.79 -4.05 0.71
C ILE A 46 -3.25 -4.05 1.23
N TYR A 47 -4.18 -4.66 0.48
CA TYR A 47 -5.57 -4.84 0.91
C TYR A 47 -5.75 -5.86 2.04
N LYS A 48 -4.71 -6.64 2.37
CA LYS A 48 -4.73 -7.60 3.48
C LYS A 48 -4.40 -6.94 4.83
N LEU A 49 -3.97 -5.68 4.82
CA LEU A 49 -3.53 -4.95 6.01
C LEU A 49 -4.72 -4.48 6.86
N LYS A 50 -5.25 -5.38 7.69
CA LYS A 50 -6.45 -5.14 8.52
C LYS A 50 -6.29 -4.02 9.56
N SER A 51 -5.05 -3.78 10.02
CA SER A 51 -4.76 -2.79 11.07
C SER A 51 -4.43 -1.40 10.51
N LEU A 52 -4.28 -1.25 9.19
CA LEU A 52 -3.86 -0.01 8.56
C LEU A 52 -4.92 1.07 8.75
N LYS A 53 -4.52 2.19 9.37
CA LYS A 53 -5.38 3.35 9.65
C LYS A 53 -5.10 4.52 8.73
N THR A 54 -3.85 4.66 8.29
CA THR A 54 -3.40 5.80 7.49
C THR A 54 -2.54 5.31 6.34
N PHE A 55 -2.92 5.68 5.13
CA PHE A 55 -2.17 5.39 3.92
C PHE A 55 -2.02 6.66 3.08
N ILE A 56 -0.79 7.17 2.96
CA ILE A 56 -0.49 8.43 2.27
C ILE A 56 0.20 8.12 0.94
N LEU A 57 -0.40 8.64 -0.14
CA LEU A 57 0.06 8.54 -1.53
C LEU A 57 0.13 9.92 -2.22
N SER A 58 -0.02 11.01 -1.46
CA SER A 58 0.09 12.36 -1.99
C SER A 58 1.41 12.53 -2.75
N GLY A 59 1.40 13.16 -3.92
CA GLY A 59 2.61 13.33 -4.73
C GLY A 59 3.08 12.09 -5.50
N CYS A 60 2.45 10.92 -5.34
CA CYS A 60 2.70 9.74 -6.18
C CYS A 60 2.04 9.86 -7.56
N ILE A 61 2.65 10.62 -8.45
CA ILE A 61 2.06 10.98 -9.75
C ILE A 61 2.01 9.84 -10.79
N MET A 62 2.79 8.77 -10.61
CA MET A 62 2.87 7.65 -11.56
C MET A 62 2.01 6.43 -11.17
N ILE A 63 1.32 6.45 -10.03
CA ILE A 63 0.45 5.34 -9.63
C ILE A 63 -0.72 5.24 -10.61
N GLU A 64 -0.76 4.16 -11.38
CA GLU A 64 -1.86 3.85 -12.29
C GLU A 64 -2.96 3.10 -11.53
N LYS A 65 -4.20 3.63 -11.60
CA LYS A 65 -5.50 3.03 -11.16
C LYS A 65 -5.49 2.13 -9.91
N LEU A 66 -6.16 2.60 -8.86
CA LEU A 66 -6.48 1.84 -7.64
C LEU A 66 -7.75 0.96 -7.75
N GLU A 67 -8.42 0.93 -8.90
CA GLU A 67 -9.70 0.22 -9.13
C GLU A 67 -9.40 -1.10 -9.86
N GLU A 68 -9.81 -2.29 -9.39
CA GLU A 68 -11.16 -2.84 -9.62
C GLU A 68 -11.52 -4.04 -8.66
N ASP A 69 -10.74 -4.36 -7.62
CA ASP A 69 -11.01 -5.55 -6.77
C ASP A 69 -11.91 -5.27 -5.53
N LEU A 70 -12.61 -4.11 -5.48
CA LEU A 70 -13.64 -3.83 -4.46
C LEU A 70 -15.02 -4.41 -4.82
N GLU A 71 -15.14 -5.05 -5.98
CA GLU A 71 -16.29 -5.90 -6.27
C GLU A 71 -16.26 -7.12 -5.34
N GLN A 72 -17.07 -7.02 -4.30
CA GLN A 72 -17.47 -8.11 -3.45
C GLN A 72 -17.74 -9.35 -4.32
N GLU A 73 -17.02 -10.44 -4.04
CA GLU A 73 -17.42 -11.79 -4.45
C GLU A 73 -18.92 -11.94 -4.15
N CYS A 74 -19.78 -11.90 -5.17
CA CYS A 74 -21.18 -12.27 -5.04
C CYS A 74 -21.17 -13.79 -4.85
N PRO A 75 -21.45 -14.34 -3.66
CA PRO A 75 -21.12 -15.73 -3.32
C PRO A 75 -22.13 -16.75 -3.90
N PHE A 76 -22.87 -16.39 -4.95
CA PHE A 76 -23.90 -17.24 -5.55
C PHE A 76 -23.87 -17.15 -7.08
N GLN A 77 -23.03 -17.99 -7.69
CA GLN A 77 -23.35 -18.63 -8.97
C GLN A 77 -23.24 -20.14 -8.78
#